data_AF-A0A948VAR8-F1
#
_entry.id   AF-A0A948VAR8-F1
#
_cell.length_a   1.000
_cell.length_b   1.000
_cell.length_c   1.000
_cell.angle_alpha   90.00
_cell.angle_beta   90.00
_cell.angle_gamma   90.00
#
_symmetry.space_group_name_H-M   'P 1'
#
loop_
_entity.id
_entity.type
_entity.pdbx_description
1 polymer ?
#
loop_
_entity_poly.entity_id
_entity_poly.type
_entity_poly.pdbx_seq_one_letter_code
_entity_poly.pdbx_strand_id
1 'polypeptide(L)'
;MEYHDLQKTRVGDLREMMKQHCPEVVGVVGMKKEELVDALAAKLGIEKPHKHVAFGLGKRKIKAEIKELRVKRQAALEAKDYGELSKQRRLIHRRKRKLRRMMQLS
;
A
#
# COMPACT_ATOMS: atom_id res chain seq x y z
N MET A 1 0.75 -22.75 -0.42
CA MET A 1 -0.09 -21.89 0.43
C MET A 1 0.48 -20.50 0.30
N GLU A 2 -0.32 -19.51 -0.12
CA GLU A 2 0.18 -18.14 -0.32
C GLU A 2 0.17 -17.38 1.02
N TYR A 3 1.05 -16.38 1.18
CA TYR A 3 1.09 -15.56 2.40
C TYR A 3 -0.25 -14.87 2.70
N HIS A 4 -1.00 -14.56 1.64
CA HIS A 4 -2.34 -13.97 1.73
C HIS A 4 -3.39 -14.94 2.31
N ASP A 5 -3.23 -16.25 2.12
CA ASP A 5 -4.12 -17.25 2.72
C ASP A 5 -3.91 -17.31 4.24
N LEU A 6 -2.66 -17.21 4.70
CA LEU A 6 -2.32 -17.10 6.13
C LEU A 6 -2.82 -15.79 6.76
N GLN A 7 -2.89 -14.68 6.02
CA GLN A 7 -3.51 -13.46 6.54
C GLN A 7 -5.03 -13.58 6.72
N LYS A 8 -5.69 -14.42 5.92
CA LYS A 8 -7.14 -14.60 5.95
C LYS A 8 -7.62 -15.59 7.01
N THR A 9 -6.77 -16.52 7.45
CA THR A 9 -7.12 -17.46 8.51
C THR A 9 -7.37 -16.76 9.85
N ARG A 10 -8.17 -17.42 10.70
CA ARG A 10 -8.49 -16.91 12.03
C ARG A 10 -7.26 -17.03 12.92
N VAL A 11 -7.15 -16.12 13.89
CA VAL A 11 -6.06 -16.16 14.88
C VAL A 11 -6.03 -17.47 15.66
N GLY A 12 -7.19 -18.10 15.91
CA GLY A 12 -7.29 -19.43 16.53
C GLY A 12 -6.57 -20.49 15.71
N ASP A 13 -6.95 -20.62 14.44
CA ASP A 13 -6.36 -21.59 13.50
C ASP A 13 -4.86 -21.35 13.29
N LEU A 14 -4.42 -20.09 13.22
CA LEU A 14 -2.99 -19.73 13.14
C LEU A 14 -2.21 -20.20 14.38
N ARG A 15 -2.82 -20.13 15.58
CA ARG A 15 -2.18 -20.62 16.82
C ARG A 15 -2.10 -22.14 16.85
N GLU A 16 -3.11 -22.83 16.33
CA GLU A 16 -3.10 -24.28 16.21
C GLU A 16 -2.04 -24.76 15.21
N MET A 17 -1.96 -24.12 14.05
CA MET A 17 -0.89 -24.34 13.06
C MET A 17 0.49 -24.08 13.65
N MET A 18 0.67 -23.02 14.43
CA MET A 18 1.93 -22.74 15.13
C MET A 18 2.29 -23.83 16.13
N LYS A 19 1.32 -24.36 16.90
CA LYS A 19 1.57 -25.46 17.85
C LYS A 19 1.95 -26.77 17.14
N GLN A 20 1.38 -27.02 15.96
CA GLN A 20 1.67 -28.22 15.17
C GLN A 20 3.01 -28.15 14.45
N HIS A 21 3.34 -27.00 13.86
CA HIS A 21 4.55 -26.84 13.04
C HIS A 21 5.76 -26.27 13.82
N CYS A 22 5.54 -25.64 14.98
CA CYS A 22 6.56 -25.00 15.81
C CYS A 22 6.30 -25.18 17.32
N PRO A 23 6.36 -26.43 17.83
CA PRO A 23 6.20 -26.71 19.26
C PRO A 23 7.26 -26.03 20.14
N GLU A 24 8.39 -25.59 19.57
CA GLU A 24 9.47 -24.88 20.25
C GLU A 24 9.13 -23.41 20.61
N VAL A 25 8.09 -22.83 19.98
CA VAL A 25 7.72 -21.44 20.22
C VAL A 25 6.78 -21.34 21.42
N VAL A 26 7.31 -20.85 22.54
CA VAL A 26 6.53 -20.59 23.76
C VAL A 26 5.88 -19.20 23.67
N GLY A 27 4.61 -19.08 24.09
CA GLY A 27 3.92 -17.78 24.14
C GLY A 27 3.08 -17.41 22.91
N VAL A 28 2.75 -18.38 22.04
CA VAL A 28 1.90 -18.21 20.83
C VAL A 28 0.54 -17.54 21.12
N VAL A 29 0.02 -17.68 22.34
CA VAL A 29 -1.25 -17.08 22.78
C VAL A 29 -1.16 -15.55 22.94
N GLY A 30 0.03 -15.00 23.19
CA GLY A 30 0.26 -13.56 23.34
C GLY A 30 0.67 -12.85 22.05
N MET A 31 1.03 -13.58 21.00
CA MET A 31 1.51 -13.02 19.74
C MET A 31 0.39 -12.33 18.95
N LYS A 32 0.74 -11.23 18.29
CA LYS A 32 -0.17 -10.54 17.36
C LYS A 32 -0.38 -11.36 16.10
N LYS A 33 -1.51 -11.16 15.43
CA LYS A 33 -1.83 -11.89 14.18
C LYS A 33 -0.73 -11.75 13.12
N GLU A 34 -0.14 -10.57 12.96
CA GLU A 34 0.96 -10.36 12.01
C GLU A 34 2.21 -11.17 12.37
N GLU A 35 2.56 -11.26 13.65
CA GLU A 35 3.72 -12.01 14.14
C GLU A 35 3.53 -13.51 13.94
N LEU A 36 2.31 -14.02 14.17
CA LEU A 36 1.95 -15.43 13.93
C LEU A 36 2.07 -15.80 12.45
N VAL A 37 1.57 -14.93 11.55
CA VAL A 37 1.65 -15.14 10.11
C VAL A 37 3.09 -15.09 9.63
N ASP A 38 3.89 -14.16 10.14
CA ASP A 38 5.31 -14.03 9.77
C ASP A 38 6.14 -15.23 10.24
N ALA A 39 5.90 -15.72 11.47
CA ALA A 39 6.56 -16.91 12.00
C ALA A 39 6.20 -18.17 11.21
N LEU A 40 4.90 -18.36 10.90
CA LEU A 40 4.45 -19.47 10.07
C LEU A 40 4.99 -19.39 8.64
N ALA A 41 4.97 -18.21 8.01
CA ALA A 41 5.47 -18.02 6.66
C ALA A 41 6.98 -18.32 6.56
N ALA A 42 7.77 -17.86 7.54
CA ALA A 42 9.21 -18.14 7.61
C ALA A 42 9.50 -19.64 7.74
N LYS A 43 8.68 -20.38 8.49
CA LYS A 43 8.85 -21.82 8.72
C LYS A 43 8.33 -22.69 7.58
N LEU A 44 7.25 -22.27 6.94
CA LEU A 44 6.68 -22.94 5.77
C LEU A 44 7.42 -22.58 4.46
N GLY A 45 8.44 -21.72 4.52
CA GLY A 45 9.20 -21.29 3.34
C GLY A 45 8.39 -20.42 2.37
N ILE A 46 7.32 -19.79 2.86
CA ILE A 46 6.44 -18.94 2.05
C ILE A 46 7.08 -17.55 1.99
N GLU A 47 7.47 -17.13 0.78
CA GLU A 47 8.01 -15.79 0.57
C GLU A 47 6.96 -14.76 0.99
N LYS A 48 7.34 -13.91 1.95
CA LYS A 48 6.55 -12.74 2.31
C LYS A 48 6.50 -11.84 1.07
N PRO A 49 5.32 -11.58 0.46
CA PRO A 49 5.24 -10.62 -0.61
C PRO A 49 5.75 -9.30 -0.02
N HIS A 50 6.90 -8.83 -0.52
CA HIS A 50 7.53 -7.62 -0.04
C HIS A 50 6.47 -6.52 0.04
N LYS A 51 6.09 -6.12 1.26
CA LYS A 51 5.03 -5.14 1.53
C LYS A 51 5.29 -3.87 0.71
N HIS A 52 4.71 -3.74 -0.49
CA HIS A 52 4.34 -2.52 -1.24
C HIS A 52 5.14 -1.22 -0.99
N VAL A 53 6.46 -1.25 -0.73
CA VAL A 53 7.25 -0.04 -0.45
C VAL A 53 7.26 0.89 -1.67
N ALA A 54 7.24 0.30 -2.87
CA ALA A 54 7.11 1.03 -4.14
C ALA A 54 5.82 1.86 -4.26
N PHE A 55 4.71 1.41 -3.63
CA PHE A 55 3.42 2.10 -3.72
C PHE A 55 3.41 3.41 -2.93
N GLY A 56 4.10 3.45 -1.77
CA GLY A 56 4.25 4.66 -0.96
C GLY A 56 5.06 5.77 -1.65
N LEU A 57 6.16 5.39 -2.30
CA LEU A 57 6.99 6.30 -3.10
C LEU A 57 6.21 6.86 -4.31
N GLY A 58 5.44 6.02 -5.00
CA GLY A 58 4.57 6.43 -6.09
C GLY A 58 3.50 7.44 -5.67
N LYS A 59 2.88 7.24 -4.50
CA LYS A 59 1.89 8.19 -3.92
C LYS A 59 2.52 9.54 -3.63
N ARG A 60 3.74 9.58 -3.04
CA ARG A 60 4.48 10.82 -2.77
C ARG A 60 4.83 11.59 -4.04
N LYS A 61 5.31 10.89 -5.08
CA LYS A 61 5.64 11.49 -6.38
C LYS A 61 4.42 12.15 -7.03
N ILE A 62 3.27 11.47 -7.05
CA ILE A 62 2.04 12.04 -7.64
C ILE A 62 1.56 13.27 -6.86
N LYS A 63 1.71 13.29 -5.53
CA LYS A 63 1.38 14.49 -4.72
C LYS A 63 2.30 15.67 -5.05
N ALA A 64 3.60 15.43 -5.26
CA ALA A 64 4.54 16.46 -5.69
C ALA A 64 4.18 17.02 -7.07
N GLU A 65 3.93 16.15 -8.05
CA GLU A 65 3.48 16.56 -9.40
C GLU A 65 2.20 17.41 -9.34
N ILE A 66 1.23 17.07 -8.50
CA ILE A 66 0.01 17.87 -8.33
C ILE A 66 0.33 19.28 -7.78
N LYS A 67 1.29 19.41 -6.86
CA LYS A 67 1.69 20.71 -6.31
C LYS A 67 2.29 21.60 -7.40
N GLU A 68 3.19 21.06 -8.22
CA GLU A 68 3.79 21.78 -9.35
C GLU A 68 2.74 22.22 -10.38
N LEU A 69 1.83 21.33 -10.75
CA LEU A 69 0.76 21.65 -11.71
C LEU A 69 -0.18 22.74 -11.16
N ARG A 70 -0.37 22.85 -9.84
CA ARG A 70 -1.16 23.94 -9.23
C ARG A 70 -0.46 25.29 -9.35
N VAL A 71 0.87 25.33 -9.20
CA VAL A 71 1.66 26.55 -9.43
C VAL A 71 1.55 26.98 -10.90
N LYS A 72 1.72 26.05 -11.85
CA LYS A 72 1.57 26.34 -13.29
C LYS A 72 0.16 26.80 -13.65
N ARG A 73 -0.87 26.22 -13.05
CA ARG A 73 -2.27 26.66 -13.20
C ARG A 73 -2.45 28.10 -12.72
N GLN A 74 -1.84 28.47 -11.60
CA GLN A 74 -1.94 29.80 -11.02
C GLN A 74 -1.25 30.84 -11.92
N ALA A 75 -0.04 30.54 -12.40
CA ALA A 75 0.66 31.37 -13.38
C ALA A 75 -0.15 31.57 -14.67
N ALA A 76 -0.77 30.50 -15.20
CA ALA A 76 -1.63 30.59 -16.39
C ALA A 76 -2.90 31.42 -16.14
N LEU A 77 -3.43 31.41 -14.90
CA LEU A 77 -4.58 32.23 -14.53
C LEU A 77 -4.22 33.73 -14.51
N GLU A 78 -3.05 34.07 -13.96
CA GLU A 78 -2.52 35.43 -13.89
C GLU A 78 -2.19 35.98 -15.29
N ALA A 79 -1.60 35.13 -16.15
CA ALA A 79 -1.33 35.46 -17.55
C ALA A 79 -2.59 35.50 -18.43
N LYS A 80 -3.77 35.14 -17.90
CA LYS A 80 -5.03 34.95 -18.65
C LYS A 80 -4.89 34.01 -19.87
N ASP A 81 -3.94 33.06 -19.80
CA ASP A 81 -3.77 32.02 -20.81
C ASP A 81 -4.77 30.89 -20.55
N TYR A 82 -5.94 31.00 -21.17
CA TYR A 82 -7.02 30.03 -21.05
C TYR A 82 -6.66 28.66 -21.64
N GLY A 83 -5.77 28.61 -22.63
CA GLY A 83 -5.30 27.37 -23.26
C GLY A 83 -4.48 26.55 -22.28
N GLU A 84 -3.47 27.18 -21.69
CA GLU A 84 -2.60 26.55 -20.70
C GLU A 84 -3.37 26.27 -19.40
N LEU A 85 -4.28 27.16 -18.98
CA LEU A 85 -5.15 26.94 -17.81
C LEU A 85 -5.99 25.66 -17.95
N SER A 86 -6.61 25.44 -19.12
CA SER A 86 -7.41 24.25 -19.40
C SER A 86 -6.56 22.97 -19.40
N LYS A 87 -5.38 23.03 -20.00
CA LYS A 87 -4.41 21.92 -20.02
C LYS A 87 -3.97 21.56 -18.60
N GLN A 88 -3.58 22.53 -17.78
CA GLN A 88 -3.12 22.30 -16.41
C GLN A 88 -4.24 21.73 -15.52
N ARG A 89 -5.48 22.25 -15.63
CA ARG A 89 -6.64 21.67 -14.93
C ARG A 89 -6.84 20.19 -15.28
N ARG A 90 -6.81 19.83 -16.57
CA ARG A 90 -6.96 18.44 -17.03
C ARG A 90 -5.86 17.53 -16.47
N LEU A 91 -4.62 17.99 -16.45
CA LEU A 91 -3.49 17.24 -15.87
C LEU A 91 -3.68 17.00 -14.37
N ILE A 92 -4.09 18.03 -13.62
CA ILE A 92 -4.40 17.91 -12.18
C ILE A 92 -5.49 16.86 -11.95
N HIS A 93 -6.59 16.90 -12.73
CA HIS A 93 -7.67 15.92 -12.60
C HIS A 93 -7.21 14.50 -12.89
N ARG A 94 -6.42 14.29 -13.96
CA ARG A 94 -5.85 12.97 -14.31
C ARG A 94 -4.97 12.43 -13.18
N ARG A 95 -4.07 13.25 -12.62
CA ARG A 95 -3.18 12.85 -11.52
C ARG A 95 -3.94 12.56 -10.22
N LYS A 96 -4.94 13.36 -9.87
CA LYS A 96 -5.84 13.08 -8.73
C LYS A 96 -6.62 11.77 -8.92
N ARG A 97 -7.10 11.46 -10.12
CA ARG A 97 -7.74 10.16 -10.41
C ARG A 97 -6.78 8.99 -10.29
N LYS A 98 -5.53 9.13 -10.76
CA LYS A 98 -4.49 8.11 -10.58
C LYS A 98 -4.21 7.87 -9.09
N LEU A 99 -4.09 8.94 -8.31
CA LEU A 99 -3.86 8.86 -6.86
C LEU A 99 -5.01 8.13 -6.15
N ARG A 100 -6.27 8.45 -6.47
CA ARG A 100 -7.44 7.75 -5.88
C ARG A 100 -7.49 6.28 -6.24
N ARG A 101 -7.22 5.91 -7.50
CA ARG A 101 -7.12 4.49 -7.90
C ARG A 101 -6.03 3.76 -7.11
N MET A 102 -4.88 4.39 -6.92
CA MET A 102 -3.79 3.85 -6.08
C MET A 102 -4.12 3.80 -4.57
N MET A 103 -5.16 4.50 -4.11
CA MET A 103 -5.62 4.41 -2.71
C MET A 103 -6.67 3.32 -2.54
N GLN A 104 -7.49 3.05 -3.56
CA GLN A 104 -8.50 1.99 -3.54
C GLN A 104 -7.92 0.59 -3.78
N LEU A 105 -6.76 0.51 -4.43
CA LEU A 105 -6.05 -0.75 -4.71
C LEU A 105 -5.08 -1.20 -3.59
N SER A 106 -5.03 -0.48 -2.46
CA SER A 106 -4.19 -0.85 -1.29
C SER A 106 -5.05 -1.13 -0.08
#